data_AF-A0A3S4IPP9-F1
#
_entry.id   AF-A0A3S4IPP9-F1
#
_cell.length_a   1.000
_cell.length_b   1.000
_cell.length_c   1.000
_cell.angle_alpha   90.00
_cell.angle_beta   90.00
_cell.angle_gamma   90.00
#
_symmetry.space_group_name_H-M   'P 1'
#
loop_
_entity.id
_entity.type
_entity.pdbx_description
1 polymer ?
#
loop_
_entity_poly.entity_id
_entity_poly.type
_entity_poly.pdbx_seq_one_letter_code
_entity_poly.pdbx_strand_id
1 'polypeptide(L)'
;MFALVLDHFQIPAHILGIFGGFTGHYIVESLRTRKMPVTPAWVEEPTRINIFIHDGKQEYKLVNPGSYIPDECKQQIITIISQLPDADYLVDKRQPATRY
;
A
#
# COMPACT_ATOMS: atom_id res chain seq x y z
N MET A 1 -5.42 2.12 -4.38
CA MET A 1 -6.61 2.53 -5.17
C MET A 1 -7.82 2.77 -4.30
N PHE A 2 -8.22 1.86 -3.40
CA PHE A 2 -9.43 2.04 -2.57
C PHE A 2 -9.45 3.35 -1.76
N ALA A 3 -8.36 3.69 -1.06
CA ALA A 3 -8.29 4.95 -0.32
C ALA A 3 -8.45 6.20 -1.20
N LEU A 4 -7.99 6.17 -2.47
CA LEU A 4 -8.18 7.27 -3.42
C LEU A 4 -9.64 7.40 -3.86
N VAL A 5 -10.38 6.29 -3.92
CA VAL A 5 -11.81 6.29 -4.21
C VAL A 5 -12.58 6.88 -3.02
N LEU A 6 -12.23 6.50 -1.78
CA LEU A 6 -12.84 7.10 -0.58
C LEU A 6 -12.60 8.60 -0.51
N ASP A 7 -11.37 9.04 -0.78
CA ASP A 7 -11.00 10.47 -0.85
C ASP A 7 -11.82 11.22 -1.91
N HIS A 8 -12.05 10.63 -3.09
CA HIS A 8 -12.92 11.21 -4.12
C HIS A 8 -14.35 11.46 -3.63
N PHE A 9 -14.89 10.55 -2.81
CA PHE A 9 -16.20 10.69 -2.18
C PHE A 9 -16.16 11.45 -0.84
N GLN A 10 -15.03 12.07 -0.49
CA GLN A 10 -14.84 12.84 0.74
C GLN A 10 -15.05 12.00 2.02
N ILE A 11 -14.82 10.69 1.93
CA ILE A 11 -14.87 9.78 3.07
C ILE A 11 -13.47 9.73 3.68
N PRO A 12 -13.31 10.10 4.98
CA PRO A 12 -12.00 10.09 5.63
C PRO A 12 -11.46 8.66 5.69
N ALA A 13 -10.19 8.50 5.29
CA ALA A 13 -9.50 7.22 5.31
C ALA A 13 -8.06 7.40 5.78
N HIS A 14 -7.62 6.50 6.65
CA HIS A 14 -6.23 6.44 7.11
C HIS A 14 -5.54 5.22 6.50
N ILE A 15 -4.40 5.45 5.84
CA ILE A 15 -3.68 4.39 5.12
C ILE A 15 -2.68 3.73 6.05
N LEU A 16 -2.74 2.40 6.13
CA LEU A 16 -1.75 1.55 6.79
C LEU A 16 -1.10 0.64 5.75
N GLY A 17 0.20 0.37 5.88
CA GLY A 17 0.89 -0.52 4.98
C GLY A 17 2.37 -0.68 5.28
N ILE A 18 2.97 -1.71 4.70
CA ILE A 18 4.41 -1.95 4.76
C ILE A 18 5.05 -1.34 3.53
N PHE A 19 6.08 -0.52 3.75
CA PHE A 19 6.80 0.21 2.71
C PHE A 19 8.29 0.06 2.92
N GLY A 20 9.05 -0.02 1.84
CA GLY A 20 10.51 -0.09 1.92
C GLY A 20 11.21 0.47 0.70
N GLY A 21 12.50 0.75 0.87
CA GLY A 21 13.37 1.37 -0.13
C GLY A 21 12.85 2.70 -0.70
N PHE A 22 13.49 3.18 -1.77
CA PHE A 22 13.13 4.45 -2.40
C PHE A 22 11.70 4.46 -2.96
N THR A 23 11.21 3.33 -3.45
CA THR A 23 9.85 3.18 -4.00
C THR A 23 8.79 3.32 -2.91
N GLY A 24 9.04 2.77 -1.72
CA GLY A 24 8.19 2.94 -0.55
C GLY A 24 8.12 4.40 -0.12
N HIS A 25 9.27 5.08 -0.04
CA HIS A 25 9.33 6.51 0.26
C HIS A 25 8.55 7.34 -0.78
N TYR A 26 8.72 7.06 -2.07
CA TYR A 26 7.98 7.76 -3.13
C TYR A 26 6.46 7.64 -2.95
N ILE A 27 5.96 6.45 -2.60
CA ILE A 27 4.53 6.22 -2.35
C ILE A 27 4.06 7.04 -1.14
N VAL A 28 4.75 6.97 -0.01
CA VAL A 28 4.38 7.67 1.22
C VAL A 28 4.38 9.20 1.01
N GLU A 29 5.41 9.74 0.34
CA GLU A 29 5.47 11.17 0.03
C GLU A 29 4.37 11.61 -0.94
N SER A 30 4.03 10.77 -1.93
CA SER A 30 2.91 11.03 -2.84
C SER A 30 1.57 11.10 -2.12
N LEU A 31 1.34 10.23 -1.12
CA LEU A 31 0.14 10.23 -0.29
C LEU A 31 0.08 11.48 0.61
N ARG A 32 1.20 11.83 1.24
CA ARG A 32 1.31 13.04 2.08
C ARG A 32 1.08 14.32 1.27
N THR A 33 1.62 14.40 0.06
CA THR A 33 1.41 15.54 -0.86
C THR A 33 -0.07 15.71 -1.19
N ARG A 34 -0.83 14.61 -1.27
CA ARG A 34 -2.28 14.61 -1.46
C ARG A 34 -3.07 14.87 -0.16
N LYS A 35 -2.38 15.15 0.95
CA LYS A 35 -2.95 15.33 2.30
C LYS A 35 -3.69 14.09 2.82
N MET A 36 -3.34 12.91 2.31
CA MET A 36 -3.90 11.65 2.81
C MET A 36 -3.10 11.17 4.01
N PRO A 37 -3.73 10.90 5.16
CA PRO A 37 -3.02 10.44 6.34
C PRO A 37 -2.55 8.99 6.14
N VAL A 38 -1.30 8.73 6.50
CA VAL A 38 -0.64 7.44 6.32
C VAL A 38 0.28 7.13 7.50
N THR A 39 0.16 5.92 8.05
CA THR A 39 1.13 5.36 9.02
C THR A 39 1.86 4.19 8.36
N PRO A 40 3.09 4.42 7.88
CA PRO A 40 3.90 3.38 7.27
C PRO A 40 4.58 2.50 8.34
N ALA A 41 4.61 1.19 8.13
CA ALA A 41 5.58 0.28 8.72
C ALA A 41 6.74 0.10 7.74
N TRP A 42 7.99 0.26 8.20
CA TRP A 42 9.14 0.28 7.31
C TRP A 42 9.85 -1.08 7.25
N VAL A 43 10.26 -1.47 6.04
CA VAL A 43 11.10 -2.63 5.75
C VAL A 43 12.31 -2.22 4.90
N GLU A 44 13.38 -2.99 4.97
CA GLU A 44 14.62 -2.74 4.22
C GLU A 44 14.42 -2.93 2.71
N GLU A 45 13.74 -4.02 2.30
CA GLU A 45 13.55 -4.33 0.89
C GLU A 45 12.63 -3.32 0.18
N PRO A 46 12.91 -2.96 -1.09
CA PRO A 46 12.12 -1.97 -1.81
C PRO A 46 10.69 -2.45 -2.11
N THR A 47 9.74 -1.53 -2.05
CA THR A 47 8.36 -1.79 -2.49
C THR A 47 8.35 -2.11 -3.98
N ARG A 48 7.71 -3.22 -4.38
CA ARG A 48 7.66 -3.65 -5.79
C ARG A 48 7.09 -2.58 -6.72
N ILE A 49 7.59 -2.55 -7.94
CA ILE A 49 7.03 -1.79 -9.05
C ILE A 49 6.33 -2.76 -9.99
N ASN A 50 5.07 -2.49 -10.31
CA ASN A 50 4.34 -3.19 -11.36
C ASN A 50 4.36 -2.34 -12.63
N ILE A 51 4.66 -2.96 -13.77
CA ILE A 51 4.68 -2.28 -15.06
C ILE A 51 3.50 -2.78 -15.89
N PHE A 52 2.67 -1.84 -16.33
CA PHE A 52 1.54 -2.07 -17.23
C PHE A 52 1.84 -1.36 -18.55
N ILE A 53 1.87 -2.10 -19.65
CA ILE A 53 2.16 -1.56 -21.00
C ILE A 53 0.93 -1.75 -21.86
N HIS A 54 0.45 -0.67 -22.47
CA HIS A 54 -0.69 -0.71 -23.37
C HIS A 54 -0.24 -0.36 -24.80
N ASP A 55 -0.49 -1.23 -25.77
CA ASP A 55 -0.09 -1.03 -27.18
C ASP A 55 -1.23 -0.44 -28.05
N GLY A 56 -2.36 -0.10 -27.43
CA GLY A 56 -3.57 0.38 -28.11
C GLY A 56 -4.61 -0.72 -28.37
N LYS A 57 -4.23 -2.00 -28.28
CA LYS A 57 -5.12 -3.16 -28.48
C LYS A 57 -5.18 -4.08 -27.27
N GLN A 58 -4.07 -4.22 -26.56
CA GLN A 58 -3.95 -5.10 -25.41
C GLN A 58 -3.07 -4.49 -24.31
N GLU A 59 -3.24 -5.03 -23.11
CA GLU A 59 -2.48 -4.67 -21.92
C GLU A 59 -1.54 -5.81 -21.53
N TYR A 60 -0.25 -5.51 -21.45
CA TYR A 60 0.78 -6.40 -20.95
C TYR A 60 1.12 -6.06 -19.51
N LYS A 61 1.30 -7.09 -18.67
CA LYS A 61 1.57 -6.94 -17.25
C LYS A 61 2.89 -7.61 -16.88
N LEU A 62 3.83 -6.81 -16.41
CA LEU A 62 5.07 -7.29 -15.78
C LEU A 62 4.92 -7.05 -14.28
N VAL A 63 4.44 -8.08 -13.57
CA VAL A 63 4.13 -8.02 -12.14
C VAL A 63 5.23 -8.73 -11.38
N ASN A 64 5.98 -7.96 -10.59
CA ASN A 64 7.03 -8.53 -9.76
C ASN A 64 6.44 -9.15 -8.49
N PRO A 65 6.98 -10.30 -8.02
CA PRO A 65 6.66 -10.80 -6.70
C PRO A 65 6.98 -9.74 -5.65
N GLY A 66 6.21 -9.74 -4.56
CA GLY A 66 6.50 -8.87 -3.43
C GLY A 66 7.81 -9.27 -2.76
N SER A 67 8.41 -8.30 -2.07
CA SER A 67 9.56 -8.49 -1.20
C SER A 67 9.28 -9.40 -0.02
N TYR A 68 10.34 -10.00 0.52
CA TYR A 68 10.23 -10.72 1.79
C TYR A 68 9.90 -9.73 2.90
N ILE A 69 8.93 -10.11 3.74
CA ILE A 69 8.48 -9.30 4.87
C ILE A 69 8.89 -10.00 6.18
N PRO A 70 9.86 -9.45 6.92
CA PRO A 70 10.25 -9.95 8.23
C PRO A 70 9.10 -9.92 9.24
N ASP A 71 9.12 -10.81 10.22
CA ASP A 71 8.08 -10.88 11.26
C ASP A 71 8.01 -9.60 12.11
N GLU A 72 9.14 -8.92 12.31
CA GLU A 72 9.20 -7.62 12.99
C GLU A 72 8.32 -6.57 12.29
N CYS A 73 8.30 -6.55 10.96
CA CYS A 73 7.44 -5.64 10.19
C CYS A 73 5.96 -5.98 10.35
N LYS A 74 5.62 -7.26 10.43
CA LYS A 74 4.24 -7.70 10.70
C LYS A 74 3.81 -7.24 12.09
N GLN A 75 4.71 -7.34 13.08
CA GLN A 75 4.43 -6.90 14.45
C GLN A 75 4.24 -5.39 14.56
N GLN A 76 4.93 -4.58 13.75
CA GLN A 76 4.68 -3.13 13.66
C GLN A 76 3.23 -2.86 13.25
N ILE A 77 2.74 -3.52 12.20
CA ILE A 77 1.34 -3.35 11.74
C ILE A 77 0.34 -3.78 12.82
N ILE A 78 0.57 -4.93 13.46
CA ILE A 78 -0.30 -5.42 14.54
C ILE A 78 -0.35 -4.42 15.70
N THR A 79 0.81 -3.87 16.08
CA THR A 79 0.91 -2.86 17.15
C THR A 79 0.19 -1.57 16.77
N ILE A 80 0.29 -1.12 15.52
CA ILE A 80 -0.43 0.06 15.06
C ILE A 80 -1.94 -0.18 15.17
N ILE A 81 -2.43 -1.32 14.66
CA ILE A 81 -3.86 -1.65 14.66
C ILE A 81 -4.39 -1.75 16.09
N SER A 82 -3.64 -2.35 17.03
CA SER A 82 -4.08 -2.51 18.42
C SER A 82 -4.14 -1.19 19.21
N GLN A 83 -3.47 -0.14 18.73
CA GLN A 83 -3.44 1.18 19.33
C GLN A 83 -4.44 2.17 18.71
N LEU A 84 -5.20 1.76 17.68
CA LEU A 84 -6.19 2.64 17.05
C LEU A 84 -7.35 2.88 18.02
N PRO A 85 -7.54 4.11 18.51
CA PRO A 85 -8.58 4.40 19.50
C PRO A 85 -9.99 4.40 18.90
N ASP A 86 -10.11 4.78 17.61
CA ASP A 86 -11.39 5.10 16.94
C ASP A 86 -11.45 4.57 15.50
N ALA A 87 -11.19 3.27 15.30
CA ALA A 87 -11.34 2.65 13.99
C ALA A 87 -12.71 1.95 13.86
N ASP A 88 -13.70 2.64 13.27
CA ASP A 88 -15.03 2.06 13.00
C ASP A 88 -14.97 0.90 11.99
N TYR A 89 -14.06 1.01 11.00
CA TYR A 89 -13.92 0.03 9.92
C TYR A 89 -12.46 -0.21 9.57
N LEU A 90 -12.04 -1.47 9.55
CA LEU A 90 -10.76 -1.91 9.00
C LEU A 90 -11.01 -2.62 7.66
N VAL A 91 -10.34 -2.16 6.60
CA VAL A 91 -10.44 -2.75 5.27
C VAL A 91 -9.11 -3.39 4.90
N ASP A 92 -9.05 -4.73 4.90
CA ASP A 92 -7.93 -5.50 4.38
C ASP A 92 -8.16 -5.86 2.90
N LYS A 93 -7.32 -5.30 2.01
CA LYS A 93 -7.34 -5.59 0.57
C LYS A 93 -6.06 -6.31 0.19
N ARG A 94 -6.20 -7.60 -0.13
CA ARG A 94 -5.16 -8.36 -0.82
C ARG A 94 -5.20 -8.09 -2.32
N GLN A 95 -4.03 -7.91 -2.92
CA GLN A 95 -3.91 -7.94 -4.37
C GLN A 95 -3.96 -9.42 -4.80
N PRO A 96 -4.83 -9.82 -5.74
CA PRO A 96 -4.89 -11.22 -6.17
C PRO A 96 -3.52 -11.64 -6.70
N ALA A 97 -3.03 -12.79 -6.23
CA ALA A 97 -1.85 -13.40 -6.80
C ALA A 97 -2.16 -13.76 -8.25
N THR A 98 -1.45 -13.13 -9.19
CA THR A 98 -1.53 -13.52 -10.61
C THR A 98 -1.01 -14.95 -10.69
N ARG A 99 -1.90 -15.94 -10.84
CA ARG A 99 -1.50 -17.28 -11.27
C ARG A 99 -1.10 -17.16 -12.74
N TYR A 100 0.15 -17.47 -13.04
CA TYR A 100 0.60 -17.74 -14.41
C TYR A 100 -0.08 -19.02 -14.92
#